data_AF-A0A1Y2I0F1-F1
#
_entry.id   AF-A0A1Y2I0F1-F1
#
_cell.length_a   1.000
_cell.length_b   1.000
_cell.length_c   1.000
_cell.angle_alpha   90.00
_cell.angle_beta   90.00
_cell.angle_gamma   90.00
#
_symmetry.space_group_name_H-M   'P 1'
#
loop_
_entity.id
_entity.type
_entity.pdbx_description
1 polymer ?
#
loop_
_entity_poly.entity_id
_entity_poly.type
_entity_poly.pdbx_seq_one_letter_code
_entity_poly.pdbx_strand_id
1 'polypeptide(L)' 'MTSAGGRSSKRNQQQFVCSNCSTTTTPLWRRSEAGEPLCNACGLYLRLHGSERPVEMRNDVIKKRNR' A
#
# COMPACT_ATOMS: atom_id res chain seq x y z
N MET A 1 24.66 -20.88 -25.74
CA MET A 1 23.33 -20.26 -25.64
C MET A 1 23.46 -18.96 -24.84
N THR A 2 22.89 -17.90 -25.40
CA THR A 2 23.23 -16.48 -25.24
C THR A 2 22.78 -15.82 -23.93
N SER A 3 23.52 -14.77 -23.59
CA SER A 3 23.34 -13.68 -22.62
C SER A 3 21.91 -13.19 -22.36
N ALA A 4 21.62 -12.83 -21.10
CA ALA A 4 20.88 -11.62 -20.66
C ALA A 4 20.75 -11.70 -19.12
N GLY A 5 21.22 -10.78 -18.28
CA GLY A 5 21.08 -9.33 -18.41
C GLY A 5 19.89 -8.80 -17.59
N GLY A 6 19.73 -9.23 -16.33
CA GLY A 6 18.66 -8.76 -15.44
C GLY A 6 18.94 -7.36 -14.91
N ARG A 7 18.67 -6.33 -15.71
CA ARG A 7 18.68 -4.93 -15.27
C ARG A 7 17.51 -4.71 -14.31
N SER A 8 17.77 -4.78 -13.00
CA SER A 8 16.83 -4.35 -11.98
C SER A 8 16.75 -2.83 -12.02
N SER A 9 15.94 -2.30 -12.94
CA SER A 9 15.56 -0.89 -12.97
C SER A 9 14.82 -0.59 -11.67
N LYS A 10 15.53 -0.04 -10.68
CA LYS A 10 14.94 0.67 -9.55
C LYS A 10 14.17 1.85 -10.13
N ARG A 11 12.91 1.63 -10.54
CA ARG A 11 11.98 2.72 -10.84
C ARG A 11 11.95 3.59 -9.60
N ASN A 12 12.26 4.87 -9.79
CA ASN A 12 12.03 5.94 -8.86
C ASN A 12 10.63 5.74 -8.26
N GLN A 13 10.55 5.15 -7.07
CA GLN A 13 9.30 4.95 -6.36
C GLN A 13 8.87 6.34 -5.94
N GLN A 14 8.02 6.97 -6.74
CA GLN A 14 7.21 8.09 -6.30
C GLN A 14 6.63 7.66 -4.95
N GLN A 15 7.09 8.27 -3.86
CA GLN A 15 6.79 7.83 -2.51
C GLN A 15 5.32 8.12 -2.26
N PHE A 16 4.45 7.17 -2.60
CA PHE A 16 3.06 7.22 -2.21
C PHE A 16 3.00 7.11 -0.69
N VAL A 17 2.23 8.00 -0.08
CA VAL A 17 1.98 8.04 1.36
C VAL A 17 0.49 7.87 1.56
N CYS A 18 0.07 6.98 2.44
CA CYS A 18 -1.34 6.80 2.76
C CYS A 18 -1.90 8.05 3.46
N SER A 19 -2.96 8.67 2.94
CA SER A 19 -3.57 9.86 3.55
C SER A 19 -4.19 9.62 4.92
N ASN A 20 -4.53 8.36 5.27
CA ASN A 20 -5.16 8.04 6.57
C ASN A 20 -4.17 7.58 7.65
N CYS A 21 -3.17 6.74 7.30
CA CYS A 21 -2.25 6.17 8.30
C CYS A 21 -0.77 6.47 8.02
N SER A 22 -0.48 7.30 7.02
CA SER A 22 0.86 7.76 6.64
C SER A 22 1.87 6.66 6.29
N THR A 23 1.43 5.41 6.14
CA THR A 23 2.33 4.34 5.71
C THR A 23 2.81 4.60 4.28
N THR A 24 4.10 4.37 4.06
CA THR A 24 4.74 4.42 2.75
C THR A 24 4.91 3.03 2.14
N THR A 25 4.57 1.99 2.90
CA THR A 25 4.74 0.60 2.49
C THR A 25 3.41 -0.12 2.55
N THR A 26 2.96 -0.61 1.40
CA THR A 26 1.74 -1.41 1.32
C THR A 26 1.84 -2.39 0.16
N PRO A 27 1.29 -3.61 0.27
CA PRO A 27 1.29 -4.55 -0.84
C PRO A 27 0.43 -4.10 -2.03
N LEU A 28 -0.53 -3.19 -1.79
CA LEU A 28 -1.42 -2.65 -2.81
C LEU A 28 -1.88 -1.24 -2.42
N TRP A 29 -1.63 -0.27 -3.30
CA TRP A 29 -2.19 1.07 -3.17
C TRP A 29 -3.64 1.10 -3.64
N ARG A 30 -4.49 1.80 -2.91
CA ARG A 30 -5.89 2.08 -3.22
C ARG A 30 -6.07 3.59 -3.39
N ARG A 31 -7.19 3.99 -3.97
CA ARG A 31 -7.63 5.40 -4.06
C ARG A 31 -8.97 5.54 -3.36
N SER A 32 -9.17 6.63 -2.64
CA SER A 32 -10.50 7.02 -2.14
C SER A 32 -11.37 7.58 -3.27
N GLU A 33 -12.64 7.86 -2.99
CA GLU A 33 -13.53 8.55 -3.95
C GLU A 33 -13.04 9.96 -4.29
N ALA A 34 -12.36 10.63 -3.36
CA ALA A 34 -11.69 11.91 -3.60
C ALA A 34 -10.38 11.78 -4.42
N GLY A 35 -9.95 10.55 -4.74
CA GLY A 35 -8.71 10.29 -5.47
C GLY A 35 -7.46 10.21 -4.59
N GLU A 36 -7.60 10.34 -3.27
CA GLU A 36 -6.49 10.32 -2.30
C GLU A 36 -5.83 8.93 -2.20
N PRO A 37 -4.49 8.85 -2.10
CA PRO A 37 -3.79 7.59 -1.95
C PRO A 37 -4.06 6.95 -0.58
N LEU A 38 -4.51 5.69 -0.58
CA LEU A 38 -4.74 4.89 0.62
C LEU A 38 -3.94 3.59 0.56
N CYS A 39 -3.48 3.11 1.71
CA CYS A 39 -2.91 1.76 1.79
C CYS A 39 -4.01 0.70 1.66
N ASN A 40 -3.63 -0.54 1.38
CA ASN A 40 -4.60 -1.62 1.20
C ASN A 40 -5.55 -1.77 2.40
N ALA A 41 -5.03 -1.67 3.62
CA ALA A 41 -5.82 -1.85 4.83
C ALA A 41 -6.78 -0.67 5.07
N CYS A 42 -6.34 0.58 4.92
CA CYS A 42 -7.21 1.75 5.09
C CYS A 42 -8.31 1.80 4.03
N GLY A 43 -7.99 1.52 2.75
CA GLY A 43 -9.00 1.51 1.69
C GLY A 43 -9.99 0.34 1.82
N LEU A 44 -9.56 -0.82 2.32
CA LEU A 44 -10.48 -1.92 2.62
C LEU A 44 -11.36 -1.60 3.82
N TYR A 45 -10.80 -1.01 4.88
CA TYR A 45 -11.57 -0.63 6.07
C TYR A 45 -12.67 0.37 5.72
N LEU A 46 -12.33 1.44 5.00
CA LEU A 46 -13.28 2.46 4.56
C LEU A 46 -14.43 1.85 3.73
N ARG A 47 -14.10 0.94 2.79
CA ARG A 47 -15.11 0.30 1.95
C ARG A 47 -16.03 -0.65 2.71
N LEU A 48 -15.52 -1.34 3.74
CA LEU A 48 -16.27 -2.34 4.49
C LEU A 48 -17.07 -1.73 5.65
N HIS A 49 -16.55 -0.68 6.28
CA HIS A 49 -17.13 -0.09 7.49
C HIS A 49 -17.73 1.31 7.27
N GLY A 50 -17.45 1.97 6.15
CA GLY A 50 -17.94 3.33 5.87
C GLY A 50 -17.26 4.43 6.70
N SER A 51 -16.25 4.09 7.50
CA SER A 51 -15.52 5.02 8.36
C SER A 51 -14.01 4.88 8.20
N GLU A 52 -13.26 5.87 8.66
CA GLU A 52 -11.80 5.86 8.62
C GLU A 52 -11.21 4.82 9.58
N ARG A 53 -10.07 4.22 9.18
CA ARG A 53 -9.41 3.20 10.00
C ARG A 53 -8.83 3.86 11.27
N PRO A 54 -9.19 3.40 12.48
CA PRO A 54 -8.59 3.90 13.71
C PRO A 54 -7.08 3.65 13.73
N VAL A 55 -6.31 4.64 14.18
CA VAL A 55 -4.83 4.59 14.22
C VAL A 55 -4.33 3.49 15.15
N GLU A 56 -5.07 3.19 16.22
CA GLU A 56 -4.75 2.14 17.20
C GLU A 56 -4.70 0.74 16.60
N MET A 57 -5.44 0.51 15.50
CA MET A 57 -5.46 -0.78 14.81
C MET A 57 -4.33 -0.88 13.77
N ARG A 58 -3.49 0.14 13.61
CA ARG A 58 -2.36 0.10 12.67
C ARG A 58 -1.30 -0.88 13.19
N ASN A 59 -0.74 -1.64 12.26
CA ASN A 59 0.44 -2.47 12.53
C ASN A 59 1.46 -2.21 11.43
N ASP A 60 2.66 -1.82 11.82
CA ASP A 60 3.75 -1.48 10.90
C ASP A 60 4.41 -2.73 10.30
N VAL A 61 4.19 -3.91 10.90
CA VAL A 61 4.73 -5.18 10.40
C VAL A 61 3.78 -5.81 9.37
N ILE A 62 4.20 -5.80 8.09
CA ILE A 62 3.47 -6.46 7.00
C ILE A 62 3.75 -7.97 7.06
N LYS A 63 2.78 -8.74 7.55
CA LYS A 63 2.84 -10.22 7.55
C LYS A 63 2.47 -10.77 6.17
N LYS A 64 3.34 -11.61 5.59
CA LYS A 64 3.05 -12.38 4.38
C LYS A 64 2.15 -13.56 4.74
N ARG A 65 1.09 -13.79 3.95
CA ARG A 65 0.24 -14.98 4.07
C ARG A 65 0.78 -16.05 3.12
N ASN A 66 0.83 -17.31 3.57
CA ASN A 66 1.07 -18.44 2.66
C ASN A 66 -0.20 -18.66 1.85
N ARG A 67 -0.10 -18.63 0.52
CA ARG A 67 -1.23 -18.75 -0.41
C ARG A 67 -1.47 -20.19 -0.79
#